data_AF-A0A928GN15-F1
#
_entry.id   AF-A0A928GN15-F1
#
_cell.length_a   1.000
_cell.length_b   1.000
_cell.length_c   1.000
_cell.angle_alpha   90.00
_cell.angle_beta   90.00
_cell.angle_gamma   90.00
#
_symmetry.space_group_name_H-M   'P 1'
#
loop_
_entity.id
_entity.type
_entity.pdbx_description
1 polymer ?
#
loop_
_entity_poly.entity_id
_entity_poly.type
_entity_poly.pdbx_seq_one_letter_code
_entity_poly.pdbx_strand_id
1 'polypeptide(L)'
;MYAVPDEYFFRIHHVRPRFKNDVESVLLYVAQECTRLSDLPVRDYAELLNRAIRLYGGNSSLADKTINNWRTEIAALFGFYIEDKQIDVTRTGEMAKMLATKQDLIEFFKYYLYYFQYPGGHLKQDRVKEFIEAGVRFKPAQYILKVLIAGNAKHPPFAISKAEATHCIFNDLRVTRDNRDPKEVVKLIVDNREHKIEYDSQGDVIRYAGDILDYMVLANLLKESHGYYYINGGDSEVISAFVRSSAYFEGYDNFYGRQNIDLTSIRLKEPLWFEYVNNKLSSDLFATDIVQFIEETSAEYTDIVDDRIQHIIADSHHTTKDIGDIGESLVISHEKVRITQCGLGDLSHLIQKIPTALGVGYDIQSLEGTPDRIKRYIEVKTTISQNRLNFGNFHLTPNEWNSATTLRDRYYVYRLMISKDERTLYILQDPESLYKQNKISMSLSHKSGVEISFPETACTKTALML
;
A
#
# COMPACT_ATOMS: atom_id res chain seq x y z
N MET A 1 -12.82 -17.46 30.18
CA MET A 1 -12.58 -16.56 29.05
C MET A 1 -12.43 -15.14 29.58
N TYR A 2 -11.43 -14.39 29.14
CA TYR A 2 -11.19 -13.01 29.51
C TYR A 2 -12.32 -12.10 29.02
N ALA A 3 -12.73 -11.15 29.85
CA ALA A 3 -13.67 -10.10 29.51
C ALA A 3 -13.17 -8.78 30.10
N VAL A 4 -13.32 -7.69 29.35
CA VAL A 4 -13.15 -6.34 29.89
C VAL A 4 -14.31 -6.07 30.84
N PRO A 5 -14.10 -5.45 32.02
CA PRO A 5 -15.20 -5.08 32.90
C PRO A 5 -16.22 -4.18 32.17
N ASP A 6 -17.51 -4.38 32.43
CA ASP A 6 -18.61 -3.78 31.66
C ASP A 6 -18.53 -2.24 31.61
N GLU A 7 -18.07 -1.60 32.68
CA GLU A 7 -17.91 -0.15 32.77
C GLU A 7 -16.79 0.41 31.87
N TYR A 8 -15.87 -0.46 31.41
CA TYR A 8 -14.78 -0.12 30.50
C TYR A 8 -14.93 -0.78 29.14
N PHE A 9 -15.91 -1.65 28.94
CA PHE A 9 -16.11 -2.33 27.66
C PHE A 9 -16.75 -1.39 26.64
N PHE A 10 -16.08 -1.18 25.51
CA PHE A 10 -16.65 -0.50 24.36
C PHE A 10 -16.18 -1.16 23.08
N ARG A 11 -17.10 -1.79 22.33
CA ARG A 11 -16.75 -2.49 21.09
C ARG A 11 -16.44 -1.50 19.96
N ILE A 12 -15.17 -1.37 19.64
CA ILE A 12 -14.74 -0.63 18.43
C ILE A 12 -15.10 -1.45 17.20
N HIS A 13 -15.77 -0.83 16.22
CA HIS A 13 -16.10 -1.46 14.95
C HIS A 13 -15.89 -0.47 13.82
N HIS A 14 -15.23 -0.91 12.74
CA HIS A 14 -15.07 -0.13 11.50
C HIS A 14 -15.48 -0.97 10.27
N VAL A 15 -15.57 -0.30 9.12
CA VAL A 15 -15.99 -0.87 7.83
C VAL A 15 -15.11 -2.07 7.45
N ARG A 16 -15.71 -3.15 6.95
CA ARG A 16 -14.97 -4.34 6.50
C ARG A 16 -14.81 -4.29 4.98
N PRO A 17 -13.59 -4.16 4.42
CA PRO A 17 -13.41 -4.22 2.98
C PRO A 17 -13.70 -5.63 2.44
N ARG A 18 -14.48 -5.70 1.37
CA ARG A 18 -14.88 -6.94 0.68
C ARG A 18 -13.74 -7.61 -0.10
N PHE A 19 -12.65 -6.88 -0.33
CA PHE A 19 -11.49 -7.27 -1.12
C PHE A 19 -10.25 -7.56 -0.27
N LYS A 20 -10.43 -7.89 1.02
CA LYS A 20 -9.33 -8.06 1.97
C LYS A 20 -8.22 -9.01 1.50
N ASN A 21 -8.58 -10.11 0.81
CA ASN A 21 -7.62 -11.12 0.35
C ASN A 21 -6.80 -10.69 -0.88
N ASP A 22 -7.15 -9.56 -1.52
CA ASP A 22 -6.49 -9.03 -2.71
C ASP A 22 -6.35 -7.50 -2.60
N VAL A 23 -6.18 -7.02 -1.35
CA VAL A 23 -6.28 -5.60 -1.02
C VAL A 23 -5.24 -4.77 -1.76
N GLU A 24 -4.01 -5.26 -1.87
CA GLU A 24 -2.92 -4.56 -2.55
C GLU A 24 -3.20 -4.34 -4.04
N SER A 25 -3.60 -5.40 -4.75
CA SER A 25 -3.96 -5.34 -6.17
C SER A 25 -5.15 -4.41 -6.42
N VAL A 26 -6.19 -4.50 -5.59
CA VAL A 26 -7.40 -3.66 -5.71
C VAL A 26 -7.07 -2.20 -5.45
N LEU A 27 -6.31 -1.89 -4.40
CA LEU A 27 -5.94 -0.51 -4.08
C LEU A 27 -5.10 0.12 -5.19
N LEU A 28 -4.14 -0.63 -5.76
CA LEU A 28 -3.32 -0.13 -6.86
C LEU A 28 -4.17 0.19 -8.09
N TYR A 29 -5.07 -0.74 -8.46
CA TYR A 29 -5.98 -0.55 -9.58
C TYR A 29 -6.89 0.66 -9.37
N VAL A 30 -7.60 0.69 -8.24
CA VAL A 30 -8.59 1.75 -7.98
C VAL A 30 -7.92 3.11 -7.78
N ALA A 31 -6.72 3.17 -7.23
CA ALA A 31 -5.95 4.42 -7.15
C ALA A 31 -5.69 4.97 -8.55
N GLN A 32 -5.21 4.15 -9.49
CA GLN A 32 -4.99 4.58 -10.87
C GLN A 32 -6.28 5.05 -11.54
N GLU A 33 -7.38 4.29 -11.40
CA GLU A 33 -8.68 4.66 -11.97
C GLU A 33 -9.19 5.99 -11.39
N CYS A 34 -9.06 6.23 -10.09
CA CYS A 34 -9.38 7.52 -9.48
C CYS A 34 -8.55 8.67 -10.09
N THR A 35 -7.26 8.47 -10.38
CA THR A 35 -6.43 9.53 -10.98
C THR A 35 -6.79 9.89 -12.42
N ARG A 36 -7.61 9.06 -13.08
CA ARG A 36 -8.17 9.35 -14.41
C ARG A 36 -9.36 10.29 -14.31
N LEU A 37 -10.05 10.33 -13.17
CA LEU A 37 -11.23 11.17 -13.00
C LEU A 37 -10.81 12.61 -12.70
N SER A 38 -11.44 13.57 -13.39
CA SER A 38 -11.40 14.97 -12.99
C SER A 38 -12.28 15.19 -11.77
N ASP A 39 -12.23 16.39 -11.21
CA ASP A 39 -13.26 16.83 -10.27
C ASP A 39 -14.62 16.82 -10.98
N LEU A 40 -15.59 16.15 -10.37
CA LEU A 40 -16.89 15.88 -10.98
C LEU A 40 -18.00 15.95 -9.93
N PRO A 41 -19.27 16.12 -10.35
CA PRO A 41 -20.42 15.93 -9.49
C PRO A 41 -20.40 14.56 -8.80
N VAL A 42 -20.93 14.48 -7.57
CA VAL A 42 -20.82 13.28 -6.71
C VAL A 42 -21.33 12.03 -7.42
N ARG A 43 -22.49 12.15 -8.09
CA ARG A 43 -23.09 11.02 -8.81
C ARG A 43 -22.24 10.59 -10.00
N ASP A 44 -21.73 11.53 -10.78
CA ASP A 44 -21.03 11.24 -12.03
C ASP A 44 -19.66 10.60 -11.76
N TYR A 45 -18.93 11.09 -10.74
CA TYR A 45 -17.71 10.45 -10.25
C TYR A 45 -17.99 9.02 -9.79
N ALA A 46 -19.06 8.83 -8.99
CA ALA A 46 -19.45 7.54 -8.46
C ALA A 46 -19.81 6.51 -9.55
N GLU A 47 -20.48 6.93 -10.63
CA GLU A 47 -20.82 6.10 -11.78
C GLU A 47 -19.59 5.72 -12.61
N LEU A 48 -18.67 6.65 -12.83
CA LEU A 48 -17.40 6.38 -13.53
C LEU A 48 -16.54 5.39 -12.76
N LEU A 49 -16.38 5.61 -11.44
CA LEU A 49 -15.59 4.71 -10.60
C LEU A 49 -16.23 3.32 -10.48
N ASN A 50 -17.56 3.23 -10.40
CA ASN A 50 -18.25 1.93 -10.44
C ASN A 50 -17.99 1.17 -11.74
N ARG A 51 -17.99 1.86 -12.88
CA ARG A 51 -17.66 1.23 -14.18
C ARG A 51 -16.25 0.68 -14.16
N ALA A 52 -15.28 1.43 -13.65
CA ALA A 52 -13.90 0.97 -13.49
C ALA A 52 -13.82 -0.26 -12.57
N ILE A 53 -14.42 -0.21 -11.37
CA ILE A 53 -14.44 -1.35 -10.43
C ILE A 53 -15.05 -2.61 -11.07
N ARG A 54 -16.07 -2.47 -11.92
CA ARG A 54 -16.70 -3.60 -12.62
C ARG A 54 -15.79 -4.24 -13.68
N LEU A 55 -14.79 -3.52 -14.19
CA LEU A 55 -13.77 -4.02 -15.11
C LEU A 55 -12.62 -4.75 -14.40
N TYR A 56 -12.51 -4.64 -13.08
CA TYR A 56 -11.55 -5.42 -12.30
C TYR A 56 -11.85 -6.93 -12.42
N GLY A 57 -10.79 -7.74 -12.44
CA GLY A 57 -10.89 -9.20 -12.55
C GLY A 57 -11.84 -9.80 -11.50
N GLY A 58 -12.79 -10.62 -11.94
CA GLY A 58 -13.79 -11.24 -11.06
C GLY A 58 -15.01 -10.38 -10.72
N ASN A 59 -15.05 -9.11 -11.14
CA ASN A 59 -16.16 -8.20 -10.79
C ASN A 59 -17.27 -8.10 -11.85
N SER A 60 -17.05 -8.61 -13.06
CA SER A 60 -17.97 -8.44 -14.20
C SER A 60 -19.39 -8.98 -13.93
N SER A 61 -19.51 -10.06 -13.14
CA SER A 61 -20.77 -10.71 -12.78
C SER A 61 -21.34 -10.27 -11.43
N LEU A 62 -20.65 -9.39 -10.69
CA LEU A 62 -21.12 -8.96 -9.38
C LEU A 62 -22.35 -8.05 -9.49
N ALA A 63 -23.22 -8.12 -8.47
CA ALA A 63 -24.36 -7.23 -8.35
C ALA A 63 -23.92 -5.78 -8.09
N ASP A 64 -24.68 -4.80 -8.57
CA ASP A 64 -24.37 -3.37 -8.41
C ASP A 64 -24.20 -2.96 -6.94
N LYS A 65 -24.96 -3.59 -6.03
CA LYS A 65 -24.80 -3.36 -4.59
C LYS A 65 -23.38 -3.70 -4.12
N THR A 66 -22.78 -4.77 -4.64
CA THR A 66 -21.42 -5.18 -4.29
C THR A 66 -20.39 -4.20 -4.84
N ILE A 67 -20.56 -3.74 -6.09
CA ILE A 67 -19.69 -2.72 -6.71
C ILE A 67 -19.77 -1.40 -5.93
N ASN A 68 -20.98 -0.96 -5.57
CA ASN A 68 -21.17 0.24 -4.75
C ASN A 68 -20.48 0.10 -3.38
N ASN A 69 -20.57 -1.08 -2.74
CA ASN A 69 -19.87 -1.33 -1.49
C ASN A 69 -18.36 -1.26 -1.66
N TRP A 70 -17.78 -1.84 -2.73
CA TRP A 70 -16.35 -1.71 -3.00
C TRP A 70 -15.94 -0.23 -3.09
N ARG A 71 -16.67 0.57 -3.88
CA ARG A 71 -16.40 2.00 -4.04
C ARG A 71 -16.41 2.72 -2.69
N THR A 72 -17.48 2.55 -1.91
CA THR A 72 -17.66 3.27 -0.65
C THR A 72 -16.71 2.78 0.45
N GLU A 73 -16.37 1.48 0.48
CA GLU A 73 -15.42 0.91 1.43
C GLU A 73 -13.99 1.38 1.15
N ILE A 74 -13.56 1.41 -0.12
CA ILE A 74 -12.25 1.94 -0.53
C ILE A 74 -12.14 3.41 -0.15
N ALA A 75 -13.15 4.20 -0.51
CA ALA A 75 -13.20 5.62 -0.20
C ALA A 75 -13.12 5.88 1.29
N ALA A 76 -13.99 5.21 2.05
CA ALA A 76 -14.13 5.45 3.47
C ALA A 76 -12.85 5.10 4.21
N LEU A 77 -12.25 3.93 3.93
CA LEU A 77 -11.07 3.47 4.66
C LEU A 77 -9.79 4.15 4.17
N PHE A 78 -9.57 4.21 2.87
CA PHE A 78 -8.25 4.55 2.29
C PHE A 78 -8.14 5.98 1.78
N GLY A 79 -9.23 6.75 1.83
CA GLY A 79 -9.21 8.19 1.54
C GLY A 79 -8.88 8.52 0.08
N PHE A 80 -9.23 7.67 -0.87
CA PHE A 80 -8.88 7.86 -2.29
C PHE A 80 -9.59 9.04 -2.96
N TYR A 81 -10.69 9.51 -2.40
CA TYR A 81 -11.38 10.70 -2.87
C TYR A 81 -12.02 11.46 -1.72
N ILE A 82 -12.24 12.75 -1.95
CA ILE A 82 -12.89 13.67 -1.02
C ILE A 82 -14.25 14.01 -1.66
N GLU A 83 -15.33 13.55 -1.03
CA GLU A 83 -16.71 13.77 -1.46
C GLU A 83 -17.34 14.86 -0.59
N ASP A 84 -17.62 16.02 -1.16
CA ASP A 84 -18.34 17.11 -0.50
C ASP A 84 -19.74 17.27 -1.10
N LYS A 85 -20.73 16.76 -0.36
CA LYS A 85 -22.15 16.82 -0.74
C LYS A 85 -22.77 18.21 -0.60
N GLN A 86 -22.12 19.15 0.09
CA GLN A 86 -22.65 20.51 0.21
C GLN A 86 -22.46 21.30 -1.08
N ILE A 87 -21.33 21.08 -1.76
CA ILE A 87 -21.00 21.73 -3.03
C ILE A 87 -21.16 20.80 -4.23
N ASP A 88 -21.61 19.56 -4.00
CA ASP A 88 -21.80 18.50 -5.00
C ASP A 88 -20.54 18.25 -5.85
N VAL A 89 -19.40 18.02 -5.19
CA VAL A 89 -18.13 17.71 -5.86
C VAL A 89 -17.44 16.53 -5.21
N THR A 90 -16.92 15.63 -6.03
CA THR A 90 -15.94 14.62 -5.62
C THR A 90 -14.61 14.88 -6.32
N ARG A 91 -13.51 14.82 -5.56
CA ARG A 91 -12.15 15.06 -6.04
C ARG A 91 -11.25 13.90 -5.66
N THR A 92 -10.34 13.53 -6.55
CA THR A 92 -9.34 12.50 -6.25
C THR A 92 -8.34 12.98 -5.20
N GLY A 93 -8.20 12.21 -4.13
CA GLY A 93 -7.30 12.50 -3.00
C GLY A 93 -5.83 12.30 -3.36
N GLU A 94 -4.95 12.98 -2.61
CA GLU A 94 -3.50 12.83 -2.78
C GLU A 94 -3.00 11.41 -2.46
N MET A 95 -3.64 10.67 -1.56
CA MET A 95 -3.29 9.28 -1.25
C MET A 95 -3.42 8.37 -2.48
N ALA A 96 -4.51 8.53 -3.27
CA ALA A 96 -4.67 7.80 -4.52
C ALA A 96 -3.64 8.23 -5.57
N LYS A 97 -3.38 9.53 -5.68
CA LYS A 97 -2.37 10.06 -6.62
C LYS A 97 -0.96 9.57 -6.29
N MET A 98 -0.62 9.56 -5.01
CA MET A 98 0.66 9.07 -4.51
C MET A 98 0.82 7.59 -4.84
N LEU A 99 -0.13 6.74 -4.47
CA LEU A 99 -0.06 5.31 -4.75
C LEU A 99 0.00 5.02 -6.26
N ALA A 100 -0.83 5.69 -7.05
CA ALA A 100 -0.84 5.53 -8.51
C ALA A 100 0.51 5.93 -9.15
N THR A 101 1.18 6.96 -8.61
CA THR A 101 2.42 7.50 -9.17
C THR A 101 3.64 6.74 -8.68
N LYS A 102 3.79 6.59 -7.36
CA LYS A 102 4.97 5.97 -6.73
C LYS A 102 4.97 4.46 -6.81
N GLN A 103 3.79 3.83 -6.94
CA GLN A 103 3.67 2.38 -6.97
C GLN A 103 4.27 1.68 -5.71
N ASP A 104 4.27 2.40 -4.58
CA ASP A 104 4.73 1.92 -3.27
C ASP A 104 3.51 1.65 -2.36
N LEU A 105 3.12 0.38 -2.25
CA LEU A 105 2.01 0.00 -1.36
C LEU A 105 2.42 0.07 0.12
N ILE A 106 3.69 -0.16 0.44
CA ILE A 106 4.20 -0.14 1.82
C ILE A 106 4.16 1.30 2.35
N GLU A 107 4.66 2.27 1.58
CA GLU A 107 4.56 3.71 1.90
C GLU A 107 3.09 4.13 2.03
N PHE A 108 2.22 3.67 1.13
CA PHE A 108 0.79 3.93 1.21
C PHE A 108 0.18 3.44 2.54
N PHE A 109 0.44 2.20 2.96
CA PHE A 109 -0.10 1.68 4.21
C PHE A 109 0.50 2.38 5.44
N LYS A 110 1.77 2.79 5.40
CA LYS A 110 2.38 3.62 6.45
C LYS A 110 1.62 4.94 6.61
N TYR A 111 1.36 5.69 5.53
CA TYR A 111 0.56 6.92 5.61
C TYR A 111 -0.87 6.67 6.10
N TYR A 112 -1.53 5.65 5.56
CA TYR A 112 -2.88 5.27 5.98
C TYR A 112 -2.93 5.04 7.50
N LEU A 113 -2.04 4.21 8.05
CA LEU A 113 -2.00 3.88 9.47
C LEU A 113 -1.56 5.05 10.35
N TYR A 114 -0.69 5.93 9.85
CA TYR A 114 -0.24 7.11 10.56
C TYR A 114 -1.40 8.08 10.86
N TYR A 115 -2.26 8.27 9.87
CA TYR A 115 -3.43 9.13 10.02
C TYR A 115 -4.62 8.44 10.70
N PHE A 116 -4.79 7.14 10.49
CA PHE A 116 -5.93 6.39 10.99
C PHE A 116 -6.15 6.56 12.51
N GLN A 117 -7.38 6.92 12.90
CA GLN A 117 -7.76 7.13 14.30
C GLN A 117 -9.24 6.88 14.55
N TYR A 118 -9.60 6.75 15.82
CA TYR A 118 -10.98 6.73 16.28
C TYR A 118 -11.27 7.93 17.20
N PRO A 119 -12.38 8.66 16.94
CA PRO A 119 -13.23 8.58 15.76
C PRO A 119 -12.53 9.13 14.49
N GLY A 120 -13.04 8.74 13.32
CA GLY A 120 -12.61 9.23 12.01
C GLY A 120 -13.76 9.20 11.00
N GLY A 121 -13.64 9.94 9.89
CA GLY A 121 -14.67 10.07 8.85
C GLY A 121 -14.92 8.78 8.04
N HIS A 122 -14.11 7.75 8.24
CA HIS A 122 -14.37 6.40 7.72
C HIS A 122 -15.55 5.68 8.42
N LEU A 123 -16.06 6.26 9.51
CA LEU A 123 -17.22 5.77 10.25
C LEU A 123 -18.49 6.55 9.86
N LYS A 124 -19.64 5.89 9.93
CA LYS A 124 -20.93 6.57 9.83
C LYS A 124 -21.14 7.55 11.00
N GLN A 125 -21.88 8.62 10.76
CA GLN A 125 -22.10 9.71 11.73
C GLN A 125 -22.68 9.27 13.09
N ASP A 126 -23.55 8.25 13.10
CA ASP A 126 -24.12 7.65 14.31
C ASP A 126 -23.04 6.92 15.11
N ARG A 127 -22.18 6.15 14.42
CA ARG A 127 -21.03 5.52 15.06
C ARG A 127 -20.04 6.55 15.58
N VAL A 128 -19.72 7.59 14.83
CA VAL A 128 -18.85 8.68 15.32
C VAL A 128 -19.41 9.29 16.61
N LYS A 129 -20.73 9.53 16.68
CA LYS A 129 -21.40 10.01 17.88
C LYS A 129 -21.18 9.10 19.08
N GLU A 130 -21.41 7.79 18.93
CA GLU A 130 -21.22 6.82 20.02
C GLU A 130 -19.77 6.82 20.54
N PHE A 131 -18.77 6.93 19.66
CA PHE A 131 -17.37 7.01 20.06
C PHE A 131 -17.07 8.29 20.86
N ILE A 132 -17.61 9.43 20.42
CA ILE A 132 -17.46 10.71 21.13
C ILE A 132 -18.12 10.65 22.51
N GLU A 133 -19.33 10.11 22.61
CA GLU A 133 -20.07 9.93 23.87
C GLU A 133 -19.34 8.99 24.83
N ALA A 134 -18.68 7.95 24.30
CA ALA A 134 -17.81 7.07 25.08
C ALA A 134 -16.44 7.70 25.42
N GLY A 135 -16.11 8.87 24.88
CA GLY A 135 -14.86 9.59 25.11
C GLY A 135 -13.65 9.06 24.33
N VAL A 136 -13.86 8.17 23.35
CA VAL A 136 -12.77 7.49 22.64
C VAL A 136 -11.90 8.47 21.87
N ARG A 137 -10.59 8.42 22.10
CA ARG A 137 -9.54 9.15 21.36
C ARG A 137 -8.36 8.22 21.14
N PHE A 138 -8.37 7.50 20.03
CA PHE A 138 -7.49 6.34 19.87
C PHE A 138 -6.74 6.33 18.54
N LYS A 139 -5.41 6.16 18.60
CA LYS A 139 -4.50 5.97 17.47
C LYS A 139 -3.99 4.53 17.47
N PRO A 140 -4.63 3.61 16.71
CA PRO A 140 -4.40 2.17 16.87
C PRO A 140 -2.96 1.74 16.61
N ALA A 141 -2.40 2.10 15.45
CA ALA A 141 -1.05 1.67 15.07
C ALA A 141 0.01 2.21 16.04
N GLN A 142 -0.11 3.48 16.45
CA GLN A 142 0.77 4.09 17.44
C GLN A 142 0.72 3.33 18.77
N TYR A 143 -0.47 3.05 19.29
CA TYR A 143 -0.61 2.40 20.59
C TYR A 143 -0.11 0.96 20.57
N ILE A 144 -0.39 0.20 19.51
CA ILE A 144 0.14 -1.16 19.31
C ILE A 144 1.67 -1.16 19.31
N LEU A 145 2.30 -0.25 18.57
CA LEU A 145 3.77 -0.11 18.56
C LEU A 145 4.31 0.20 19.96
N LYS A 146 3.66 1.10 20.71
CA LYS A 146 4.05 1.39 22.11
C LYS A 146 3.94 0.16 23.01
N VAL A 147 2.90 -0.66 22.87
CA VAL A 147 2.73 -1.93 23.63
C VAL A 147 3.82 -2.92 23.27
N LEU A 148 4.08 -3.13 21.98
CA LEU A 148 5.10 -4.08 21.53
C LEU A 148 6.52 -3.64 21.92
N ILE A 149 6.83 -2.33 21.89
CA ILE A 149 8.10 -1.79 22.39
C ILE A 149 8.22 -2.04 23.90
N ALA A 150 7.18 -1.70 24.67
CA ALA A 150 7.17 -1.90 26.12
C ALA A 150 7.30 -3.40 26.49
N GLY A 151 6.69 -4.27 25.69
CA GLY A 151 6.76 -5.72 25.83
C GLY A 151 8.16 -6.23 25.55
N ASN A 152 8.77 -5.85 24.43
CA ASN A 152 10.12 -6.29 24.06
C ASN A 152 11.20 -5.78 25.04
N ALA A 153 10.98 -4.65 25.70
CA ALA A 153 11.88 -4.16 26.74
C ALA A 153 11.91 -5.04 28.01
N LYS A 154 10.89 -5.89 28.23
CA LYS A 154 10.79 -6.74 29.44
C LYS A 154 10.72 -8.25 29.14
N HIS A 155 10.13 -8.63 28.02
CA HIS A 155 9.80 -10.02 27.65
C HIS A 155 10.13 -10.32 26.18
N PRO A 156 11.38 -10.12 25.71
CA PRO A 156 11.72 -10.39 24.31
C PRO A 156 11.80 -11.91 24.01
N PRO A 157 11.35 -12.37 22.83
CA PRO A 157 10.57 -11.62 21.84
C PRO A 157 9.11 -11.47 22.30
N PHE A 158 8.60 -10.24 22.32
CA PHE A 158 7.21 -9.95 22.66
C PHE A 158 6.37 -9.72 21.41
N ALA A 159 5.26 -10.45 21.33
CA ALA A 159 4.23 -10.30 20.31
C ALA A 159 2.84 -10.35 20.93
N ILE A 160 1.84 -9.97 20.15
CA ILE A 160 0.42 -10.07 20.51
C ILE A 160 -0.36 -10.79 19.41
N SER A 161 -1.39 -11.54 19.80
CA SER A 161 -2.38 -12.12 18.89
C SER A 161 -3.50 -11.13 18.56
N LYS A 162 -4.31 -11.44 17.54
CA LYS A 162 -5.52 -10.66 17.23
C LYS A 162 -6.47 -10.56 18.42
N ALA A 163 -6.65 -11.67 19.15
CA ALA A 163 -7.54 -11.70 20.30
C ALA A 163 -7.02 -10.83 21.46
N GLU A 164 -5.72 -10.86 21.74
CA GLU A 164 -5.12 -9.99 22.76
C GLU A 164 -5.23 -8.52 22.37
N ALA A 165 -4.95 -8.16 21.11
CA ALA A 165 -5.15 -6.80 20.62
C ALA A 165 -6.62 -6.37 20.72
N THR A 166 -7.56 -7.25 20.38
CA THR A 166 -8.99 -6.97 20.50
C THR A 166 -9.41 -6.67 21.94
N HIS A 167 -9.11 -7.58 22.85
CA HIS A 167 -9.68 -7.54 24.20
C HIS A 167 -8.88 -6.69 25.18
N CYS A 168 -7.55 -6.64 25.04
CA CYS A 168 -6.69 -5.89 25.96
C CYS A 168 -6.41 -4.46 25.48
N ILE A 169 -6.71 -4.14 24.22
CA ILE A 169 -6.47 -2.81 23.62
C ILE A 169 -7.78 -2.21 23.10
N PHE A 170 -8.37 -2.77 22.04
CA PHE A 170 -9.45 -2.10 21.31
C PHE A 170 -10.76 -2.00 22.09
N ASN A 171 -11.10 -3.01 22.87
CA ASN A 171 -12.37 -3.06 23.60
C ASN A 171 -12.31 -2.44 25.00
N ASP A 172 -11.16 -1.92 25.42
CA ASP A 172 -10.95 -1.37 26.75
C ASP A 172 -10.89 0.17 26.69
N LEU A 173 -11.89 0.85 27.24
CA LEU A 173 -11.91 2.32 27.33
C LEU A 173 -10.74 2.87 28.13
N ARG A 174 -10.16 2.09 29.05
CA ARG A 174 -8.95 2.51 29.76
C ARG A 174 -7.79 2.69 28.80
N VAL A 175 -7.79 1.99 27.68
CA VAL A 175 -6.82 2.18 26.60
C VAL A 175 -7.29 3.24 25.61
N THR A 176 -8.51 3.10 25.08
CA THR A 176 -8.97 3.89 23.93
C THR A 176 -9.49 5.28 24.28
N ARG A 177 -9.81 5.54 25.55
CA ARG A 177 -10.19 6.86 26.09
C ARG A 177 -9.14 7.35 27.09
N ASP A 178 -8.75 6.53 28.06
CA ASP A 178 -7.95 6.99 29.21
C ASP A 178 -6.43 6.92 28.97
N ASN A 179 -5.99 6.38 27.82
CA ASN A 179 -4.57 6.24 27.45
C ASN A 179 -3.74 5.51 28.53
N ARG A 180 -4.25 4.39 29.04
CA ARG A 180 -3.56 3.45 29.93
C ARG A 180 -2.11 3.26 29.49
N ASP A 181 -1.18 3.18 30.44
CA ASP A 181 0.22 2.94 30.13
C ASP A 181 0.37 1.58 29.40
N PRO A 182 1.00 1.54 28.21
CA PRO A 182 1.27 0.32 27.48
C PRO A 182 1.93 -0.79 28.32
N LYS A 183 2.74 -0.46 29.34
CA LYS A 183 3.35 -1.43 30.25
C LYS A 183 2.32 -2.19 31.10
N GLU A 184 1.20 -1.55 31.43
CA GLU A 184 0.10 -2.20 32.15
C GLU A 184 -0.63 -3.19 31.25
N VAL A 185 -0.81 -2.85 29.97
CA VAL A 185 -1.37 -3.76 28.97
C VAL A 185 -0.47 -4.97 28.75
N VAL A 186 0.86 -4.75 28.66
CA VAL A 186 1.84 -5.84 28.59
C VAL A 186 1.71 -6.76 29.81
N LYS A 187 1.67 -6.18 31.01
CA LYS A 187 1.50 -6.95 32.24
C LYS A 187 0.21 -7.78 32.20
N LEU A 188 -0.91 -7.17 31.84
CA LEU A 188 -2.20 -7.86 31.69
C LEU A 188 -2.12 -9.06 30.74
N ILE A 189 -1.49 -8.87 29.56
CA ILE A 189 -1.34 -9.94 28.58
C ILE A 189 -0.46 -11.08 29.12
N VAL A 190 0.68 -10.75 29.75
CA VAL A 190 1.58 -11.75 30.35
C VAL A 190 0.88 -12.50 31.48
N ASP A 191 0.24 -11.78 32.41
CA ASP A 191 -0.52 -12.37 33.52
C ASP A 191 -1.61 -13.32 32.97
N ASN A 192 -2.34 -12.91 31.93
CA ASN A 192 -3.36 -13.77 31.30
C ASN A 192 -2.76 -15.03 30.68
N ARG A 193 -1.60 -14.95 30.02
CA ARG A 193 -0.90 -16.11 29.45
C ARG A 193 -0.43 -17.09 30.54
N GLU A 194 0.16 -16.58 31.62
CA GLU A 194 0.61 -17.39 32.76
C GLU A 194 -0.54 -18.16 33.41
N HIS A 195 -1.70 -17.51 33.54
CA HIS A 195 -2.92 -18.11 34.08
C HIS A 195 -3.76 -18.88 33.04
N LYS A 196 -3.28 -19.01 31.80
CA LYS A 196 -3.97 -19.68 30.68
C LYS A 196 -5.39 -19.17 30.45
N ILE A 197 -5.59 -17.87 30.59
CA ILE A 197 -6.88 -17.23 30.36
C ILE A 197 -7.13 -17.17 28.85
N GLU A 198 -8.18 -17.84 28.38
CA GLU A 198 -8.59 -17.83 26.98
C GLU A 198 -9.31 -16.53 26.60
N TYR A 199 -9.21 -16.14 25.33
CA TYR A 199 -9.93 -15.01 24.76
C TYR A 199 -10.98 -15.49 23.75
N ASP A 200 -12.04 -14.70 23.55
CA ASP A 200 -12.93 -14.93 22.41
C ASP A 200 -12.19 -14.61 21.10
N SER A 201 -11.93 -15.65 20.31
CA SER A 201 -11.22 -15.58 19.03
C SER A 201 -12.15 -15.70 17.82
N GLN A 202 -13.48 -15.57 17.99
CA GLN A 202 -14.43 -15.64 16.88
C GLN A 202 -14.13 -14.54 15.86
N GLY A 203 -14.18 -14.89 14.58
CA GLY A 203 -13.69 -14.02 13.50
C GLY A 203 -14.33 -12.63 13.46
N ASP A 204 -15.62 -12.50 13.80
CA ASP A 204 -16.31 -11.20 13.87
C ASP A 204 -15.91 -10.38 15.11
N VAL A 205 -15.54 -11.05 16.20
CA VAL A 205 -15.13 -10.42 17.46
C VAL A 205 -13.74 -9.82 17.32
N ILE A 206 -12.80 -10.54 16.71
CA ILE A 206 -11.40 -10.10 16.58
C ILE A 206 -11.10 -9.31 15.31
N ARG A 207 -12.10 -9.11 14.45
CA ARG A 207 -11.92 -8.61 13.09
C ARG A 207 -11.23 -7.25 13.00
N TYR A 208 -11.72 -6.25 13.72
CA TYR A 208 -11.28 -4.85 13.56
C TYR A 208 -9.85 -4.63 14.05
N ALA A 209 -9.47 -5.23 15.19
CA ALA A 209 -8.08 -5.19 15.63
C ALA A 209 -7.19 -5.99 14.68
N GLY A 210 -7.70 -7.16 14.23
CA GLY A 210 -7.04 -7.98 13.22
C GLY A 210 -6.79 -7.26 11.90
N ASP A 211 -7.76 -6.50 11.39
CA ASP A 211 -7.63 -5.72 10.15
C ASP A 211 -6.49 -4.69 10.29
N ILE A 212 -6.42 -3.96 11.42
CA ILE A 212 -5.32 -3.02 11.68
C ILE A 212 -3.97 -3.73 11.78
N LEU A 213 -3.88 -4.86 12.49
CA LEU A 213 -2.65 -5.65 12.58
C LEU A 213 -2.20 -6.15 11.20
N ASP A 214 -3.14 -6.64 10.37
CA ASP A 214 -2.86 -7.08 9.01
C ASP A 214 -2.33 -5.90 8.15
N TYR A 215 -2.94 -4.71 8.24
CA TYR A 215 -2.43 -3.53 7.54
C TYR A 215 -1.06 -3.07 8.06
N MET A 216 -0.79 -3.22 9.35
CA MET A 216 0.54 -2.93 9.91
C MET A 216 1.61 -3.91 9.38
N VAL A 217 1.24 -5.15 9.04
CA VAL A 217 2.11 -6.07 8.29
C VAL A 217 2.31 -5.57 6.86
N LEU A 218 1.24 -5.16 6.18
CA LEU A 218 1.34 -4.59 4.83
C LEU A 218 2.21 -3.31 4.77
N ALA A 219 2.24 -2.54 5.86
CA ALA A 219 3.09 -1.36 6.04
C ALA A 219 4.54 -1.68 6.42
N ASN A 220 4.92 -2.95 6.49
CA ASN A 220 6.21 -3.42 6.99
C ASN A 220 6.53 -3.01 8.45
N LEU A 221 5.54 -2.59 9.24
CA LEU A 221 5.73 -2.20 10.64
C LEU A 221 5.76 -3.40 11.58
N LEU A 222 5.05 -4.46 11.20
CA LEU A 222 4.95 -5.71 11.95
C LEU A 222 5.31 -6.92 11.06
N LYS A 223 5.73 -8.01 11.69
CA LYS A 223 5.81 -9.35 11.09
C LYS A 223 4.79 -10.26 11.77
N GLU A 224 4.09 -11.06 10.99
CA GLU A 224 3.16 -12.08 11.51
C GLU A 224 3.83 -13.46 11.47
N SER A 225 3.64 -14.23 12.54
CA SER A 225 4.06 -15.63 12.60
C SER A 225 3.14 -16.41 13.53
N HIS A 226 2.52 -17.48 13.02
CA HIS A 226 1.69 -18.41 13.79
C HIS A 226 0.57 -17.75 14.60
N GLY A 227 -0.07 -16.70 14.07
CA GLY A 227 -1.15 -15.94 14.69
C GLY A 227 -0.69 -14.80 15.62
N TYR A 228 0.63 -14.55 15.71
CA TYR A 228 1.23 -13.53 16.55
C TYR A 228 1.95 -12.46 15.74
N TYR A 229 1.84 -11.22 16.20
CA TYR A 229 2.36 -10.04 15.53
C TYR A 229 3.51 -9.43 16.34
N TYR A 230 4.67 -9.33 15.69
CA TYR A 230 5.94 -8.83 16.23
C TYR A 230 6.26 -7.49 15.59
N ILE A 231 6.96 -6.61 16.31
CA ILE A 231 7.56 -5.43 15.66
C ILE A 231 8.53 -5.90 14.58
N ASN A 232 8.44 -5.27 13.41
CA ASN A 232 9.51 -5.38 12.44
C ASN A 232 10.57 -4.31 12.71
N GLY A 233 11.73 -4.70 13.24
CA GLY A 233 12.78 -3.77 13.67
C GLY A 233 13.52 -3.04 12.55
N GLY A 234 13.27 -3.39 11.29
CA GLY A 234 13.92 -2.78 10.13
C GLY A 234 13.82 -1.26 10.12
N ASP A 235 12.60 -0.75 10.16
CA ASP A 235 12.35 0.66 9.92
C ASP A 235 12.23 1.45 11.24
N SER A 236 13.34 1.50 11.98
CA SER A 236 13.37 2.12 13.31
C SER A 236 13.03 3.62 13.30
N GLU A 237 13.37 4.34 12.22
CA GLU A 237 13.02 5.75 12.04
C GLU A 237 11.51 5.93 11.87
N VAL A 238 10.86 5.11 11.04
CA VAL A 238 9.41 5.14 10.86
C VAL A 238 8.69 4.76 12.14
N ILE A 239 9.12 3.70 12.84
CA ILE A 239 8.53 3.32 14.14
C ILE A 239 8.62 4.49 15.13
N SER A 240 9.78 5.14 15.21
CA SER A 240 9.98 6.33 16.05
C SER A 240 9.03 7.47 15.66
N ALA A 241 8.84 7.72 14.36
CA ALA A 241 7.90 8.72 13.86
C ALA A 241 6.45 8.43 14.28
N PHE A 242 6.00 7.18 14.19
CA PHE A 242 4.69 6.77 14.68
C PHE A 242 4.54 7.01 16.19
N VAL A 243 5.50 6.55 16.99
CA VAL A 243 5.44 6.60 18.46
C VAL A 243 5.46 8.03 18.99
N ARG A 244 6.24 8.91 18.35
CA ARG A 244 6.40 10.33 18.73
C ARG A 244 5.34 11.25 18.14
N SER A 245 4.54 10.79 17.19
CA SER A 245 3.54 11.61 16.52
C SER A 245 2.49 12.16 17.48
N SER A 246 2.22 13.46 17.37
CA SER A 246 1.06 14.13 17.95
C SER A 246 -0.04 14.40 16.91
N ALA A 247 0.10 13.88 15.68
CA ALA A 247 -0.83 14.14 14.60
C ALA A 247 -2.20 13.54 14.95
N TYR A 248 -3.23 14.39 15.04
CA TYR A 248 -4.59 13.97 15.34
C TYR A 248 -5.58 14.88 14.61
N PHE A 249 -6.68 14.30 14.11
CA PHE A 249 -7.78 15.06 13.54
C PHE A 249 -8.68 15.58 14.66
N GLU A 250 -8.61 16.89 14.89
CA GLU A 250 -9.33 17.59 15.97
C GLU A 250 -10.72 18.06 15.56
N GLY A 251 -11.18 17.76 14.33
CA GLY A 251 -12.46 18.24 13.81
C GLY A 251 -13.69 17.82 14.62
N TYR A 252 -13.54 16.82 15.50
CA TYR A 252 -14.58 16.33 16.41
C TYR A 252 -14.48 16.88 17.84
N ASP A 253 -13.41 17.58 18.19
CA ASP A 253 -13.07 17.93 19.58
C ASP A 253 -14.15 18.73 20.29
N ASN A 254 -14.79 19.63 19.54
CA ASN A 254 -15.88 20.47 20.05
C ASN A 254 -17.11 19.69 20.49
N PHE A 255 -17.27 18.41 20.11
CA PHE A 255 -18.43 17.59 20.48
C PHE A 255 -18.27 16.85 21.81
N TYR A 256 -17.04 16.64 22.29
CA TYR A 256 -16.81 15.92 23.55
C TYR A 256 -17.43 16.68 24.74
N GLY A 257 -18.08 15.93 25.63
CA GLY A 257 -18.75 16.49 26.81
C GLY A 257 -20.11 17.16 26.54
N ARG A 258 -20.59 17.19 25.29
CA ARG A 258 -21.93 17.71 24.96
C ARG A 258 -23.01 16.64 25.12
N GLN A 259 -24.17 17.03 25.67
CA GLN A 259 -25.31 16.14 25.89
C GLN A 259 -26.20 15.92 24.66
N ASN A 260 -26.17 16.83 23.68
CA ASN A 260 -27.02 16.78 22.48
C ASN A 260 -26.20 17.01 21.21
N ILE A 261 -25.47 15.98 20.77
CA ILE A 261 -24.71 16.03 19.53
C ILE A 261 -25.64 15.78 18.35
N ASP A 262 -25.78 16.78 17.48
CA ASP A 262 -26.49 16.70 16.21
C ASP A 262 -25.66 15.94 15.16
N LEU A 263 -26.28 14.97 14.50
CA LEU A 263 -25.64 14.14 13.49
C LEU A 263 -25.27 14.93 12.24
N THR A 264 -26.02 15.99 11.91
CA THR A 264 -25.70 16.85 10.76
C THR A 264 -24.35 17.52 10.97
N SER A 265 -24.13 18.07 12.16
CA SER A 265 -22.88 18.72 12.56
C SER A 265 -21.67 17.76 12.52
N ILE A 266 -21.87 16.47 12.85
CA ILE A 266 -20.84 15.43 12.69
C ILE A 266 -20.55 15.17 11.21
N ARG A 267 -21.60 15.02 10.38
CA ARG A 267 -21.48 14.76 8.94
C ARG A 267 -20.69 15.85 8.22
N LEU A 268 -20.84 17.10 8.64
CA LEU A 268 -20.07 18.23 8.11
C LEU A 268 -18.55 18.13 8.37
N LYS A 269 -18.09 17.19 9.20
CA LYS A 269 -16.67 16.92 9.43
C LYS A 269 -16.10 15.85 8.52
N GLU A 270 -16.93 15.10 7.80
CA GLU A 270 -16.49 14.02 6.93
C GLU A 270 -15.54 14.51 5.81
N PRO A 271 -15.86 15.59 5.05
CA PRO A 271 -14.91 16.11 4.05
C PRO A 271 -13.59 16.59 4.68
N LEU A 272 -13.67 17.27 5.83
CA LEU A 272 -12.48 17.77 6.57
C LEU A 272 -11.58 16.63 7.05
N TRP A 273 -12.16 15.49 7.43
CA TRP A 273 -11.40 14.29 7.75
C TRP A 273 -10.64 13.77 6.52
N PHE A 274 -11.32 13.70 5.37
CA PHE A 274 -10.67 13.24 4.14
C PHE A 274 -9.64 14.23 3.61
N GLU A 275 -9.82 15.53 3.82
CA GLU A 275 -8.77 16.53 3.60
C GLU A 275 -7.56 16.31 4.52
N TYR A 276 -7.79 16.02 5.81
CA TYR A 276 -6.72 15.75 6.77
C TYR A 276 -5.86 14.54 6.39
N VAL A 277 -6.49 13.40 6.06
CA VAL A 277 -5.74 12.17 5.69
C VAL A 277 -5.10 12.25 4.30
N ASN A 278 -5.50 13.22 3.48
CA ASN A 278 -4.88 13.53 2.18
C ASN A 278 -3.95 14.74 2.23
N ASN A 279 -3.69 15.31 3.42
CA ASN A 279 -2.77 16.42 3.53
C ASN A 279 -1.34 15.90 3.34
N LYS A 280 -0.49 16.63 2.60
CA LYS A 280 0.89 16.20 2.35
C LYS A 280 1.70 16.27 3.64
N LEU A 281 2.11 15.12 4.15
CA LEU A 281 3.33 15.02 4.94
C LEU A 281 4.54 15.19 4.01
N SER A 282 5.68 15.62 4.55
CA SER A 282 6.95 15.70 3.81
C SER A 282 7.19 14.43 3.00
N SER A 283 7.54 14.58 1.72
CA SER A 283 7.36 13.57 0.66
C SER A 283 8.07 12.23 0.83
N ASP A 284 8.97 12.07 1.80
CA ASP A 284 9.91 10.94 1.86
C ASP A 284 10.08 10.33 3.27
N LEU A 285 9.19 10.67 4.21
CA LEU A 285 9.24 10.10 5.57
C LEU A 285 8.94 8.60 5.60
N PHE A 286 8.00 8.16 4.76
CA PHE A 286 7.53 6.77 4.73
C PHE A 286 7.89 6.01 3.45
N ALA A 287 8.64 6.63 2.54
CA ALA A 287 9.19 5.96 1.36
C ALA A 287 9.92 4.69 1.78
N THR A 288 9.68 3.59 1.07
CA THR A 288 10.30 2.31 1.40
C THR A 288 11.79 2.34 1.08
N ASP A 289 12.62 2.00 2.07
CA ASP A 289 14.01 1.66 1.78
C ASP A 289 14.04 0.27 1.14
N ILE A 290 14.20 0.25 -0.17
CA ILE A 290 14.12 -0.96 -0.99
C ILE A 290 15.25 -1.92 -0.64
N VAL A 291 16.42 -1.36 -0.30
CA VAL A 291 17.62 -2.15 0.04
C VAL A 291 17.34 -2.95 1.29
N GLN A 292 16.94 -2.26 2.35
CA GLN A 292 16.60 -2.90 3.61
C GLN A 292 15.43 -3.88 3.45
N PHE A 293 14.42 -3.51 2.67
CA PHE A 293 13.27 -4.38 2.42
C PHE A 293 13.68 -5.68 1.72
N ILE A 294 14.60 -5.61 0.76
CA ILE A 294 15.14 -6.76 0.03
C ILE A 294 16.02 -7.63 0.95
N GLU A 295 16.84 -7.05 1.82
CA GLU A 295 17.71 -7.77 2.76
C GLU A 295 16.91 -8.54 3.84
N GLU A 296 15.88 -7.92 4.40
CA GLU A 296 15.04 -8.57 5.41
C GLU A 296 14.30 -9.81 4.90
N THR A 297 14.13 -9.83 3.59
CA THR A 297 13.38 -10.81 2.84
C THR A 297 14.24 -12.02 2.47
N SER A 298 15.55 -11.81 2.28
CA SER A 298 16.52 -12.82 1.87
C SER A 298 17.11 -13.61 3.03
N ALA A 299 16.61 -13.48 4.26
CA ALA A 299 17.05 -14.34 5.39
C ALA A 299 16.85 -15.86 5.16
N GLU A 300 16.21 -16.27 4.06
CA GLU A 300 16.12 -17.66 3.57
C GLU A 300 16.88 -17.94 2.24
N TYR A 301 17.52 -16.94 1.61
CA TYR A 301 18.32 -17.04 0.37
C TYR A 301 19.79 -16.61 0.58
N THR A 302 20.72 -17.19 -0.18
CA THR A 302 22.18 -17.11 0.02
C THR A 302 22.78 -15.69 0.03
N ASP A 303 23.67 -15.40 1.00
CA ASP A 303 24.45 -14.15 1.23
C ASP A 303 25.02 -13.45 -0.02
N ILE A 304 25.25 -14.19 -1.12
CA ILE A 304 25.88 -13.70 -2.36
C ILE A 304 24.96 -12.75 -3.15
N VAL A 305 23.64 -12.91 -3.07
CA VAL A 305 22.67 -12.10 -3.83
C VAL A 305 22.58 -10.68 -3.25
N ASP A 306 22.75 -10.55 -1.95
CA ASP A 306 22.60 -9.28 -1.23
C ASP A 306 23.83 -8.37 -1.41
N ASP A 307 25.05 -8.93 -1.39
CA ASP A 307 26.29 -8.20 -1.71
C ASP A 307 26.25 -7.59 -3.13
N ARG A 308 25.66 -8.30 -4.10
CA ARG A 308 25.51 -7.81 -5.48
C ARG A 308 24.51 -6.67 -5.56
N ILE A 309 23.36 -6.77 -4.89
CA ILE A 309 22.35 -5.70 -4.86
C ILE A 309 22.94 -4.44 -4.23
N GLN A 310 23.64 -4.59 -3.12
CA GLN A 310 24.34 -3.48 -2.45
C GLN A 310 25.33 -2.80 -3.38
N HIS A 311 26.14 -3.58 -4.10
CA HIS A 311 27.10 -3.00 -5.04
C HIS A 311 26.41 -2.27 -6.20
N ILE A 312 25.32 -2.85 -6.75
CA ILE A 312 24.53 -2.24 -7.83
C ILE A 312 23.95 -0.90 -7.40
N ILE A 313 23.47 -0.80 -6.16
CA ILE A 313 22.81 0.39 -5.64
C ILE A 313 23.83 1.44 -5.16
N ALA A 314 24.94 1.01 -4.58
CA ALA A 314 26.05 1.91 -4.21
C ALA A 314 26.69 2.57 -5.45
N ASP A 315 26.83 1.82 -6.55
CA ASP A 315 27.40 2.31 -7.80
C ASP A 315 26.45 3.26 -8.55
N SER A 316 25.14 3.23 -8.25
CA SER A 316 24.14 4.00 -8.98
C SER A 316 23.98 5.45 -8.47
N HIS A 317 24.67 5.85 -7.39
CA HIS A 317 24.63 7.20 -6.78
C HIS A 317 23.22 7.72 -6.40
N HIS A 318 22.19 6.87 -6.43
CA HIS A 318 20.80 7.24 -6.12
C HIS A 318 20.51 7.15 -4.61
N THR A 319 19.63 8.01 -4.11
CA THR A 319 19.09 7.84 -2.75
C THR A 319 18.20 6.59 -2.73
N THR A 320 18.33 5.73 -1.71
CA THR A 320 17.63 4.43 -1.57
C THR A 320 16.09 4.46 -1.59
N LYS A 321 15.50 5.66 -1.81
CA LYS A 321 14.08 5.97 -1.66
C LYS A 321 13.31 6.14 -2.98
N ASP A 322 13.99 6.23 -4.14
CA ASP A 322 13.29 6.29 -5.44
C ASP A 322 13.20 4.90 -6.08
N ILE A 323 11.97 4.39 -6.14
CA ILE A 323 11.63 3.06 -6.66
C ILE A 323 11.87 2.96 -8.16
N GLY A 324 11.74 4.06 -8.91
CA GLY A 324 12.03 4.08 -10.35
C GLY A 324 13.51 3.80 -10.59
N ASP A 325 14.37 4.63 -10.00
CA ASP A 325 15.83 4.56 -10.18
C ASP A 325 16.44 3.22 -9.74
N ILE A 326 15.98 2.66 -8.61
CA ILE A 326 16.44 1.36 -8.12
C ILE A 326 15.96 0.24 -9.03
N GLY A 327 14.71 0.30 -9.49
CA GLY A 327 14.19 -0.66 -10.44
C GLY A 327 14.96 -0.68 -11.75
N GLU A 328 15.31 0.49 -12.30
CA GLU A 328 16.18 0.60 -13.47
C GLU A 328 17.55 -0.03 -13.24
N SER A 329 18.17 0.23 -12.09
CA SER A 329 19.49 -0.33 -11.72
C SER A 329 19.46 -1.86 -11.62
N LEU A 330 18.40 -2.41 -11.05
CA LEU A 330 18.16 -3.86 -10.99
C LEU A 330 17.95 -4.47 -12.38
N VAL A 331 17.19 -3.80 -13.26
CA VAL A 331 16.96 -4.26 -14.63
C VAL A 331 18.24 -4.20 -15.47
N ILE A 332 19.09 -3.18 -15.31
CA ILE A 332 20.41 -3.11 -15.98
C ILE A 332 21.26 -4.33 -15.60
N SER A 333 21.26 -4.69 -14.32
CA SER A 333 22.02 -5.83 -13.80
C SER A 333 21.48 -7.15 -14.35
N HIS A 334 20.15 -7.31 -14.37
CA HIS A 334 19.49 -8.42 -15.03
C HIS A 334 19.87 -8.54 -16.51
N GLU A 335 19.84 -7.44 -17.26
CA GLU A 335 20.22 -7.44 -18.67
C GLU A 335 21.70 -7.81 -18.88
N LYS A 336 22.60 -7.36 -17.99
CA LYS A 336 24.02 -7.74 -18.04
C LYS A 336 24.21 -9.24 -17.85
N VAL A 337 23.50 -9.84 -16.90
CA VAL A 337 23.50 -11.29 -16.69
C VAL A 337 22.91 -12.01 -17.91
N ARG A 338 21.77 -11.55 -18.44
CA ARG A 338 21.13 -12.14 -19.63
C ARG A 338 22.06 -12.12 -20.85
N ILE A 339 22.71 -10.99 -21.13
CA ILE A 339 23.66 -10.87 -22.26
C ILE A 339 24.88 -11.78 -22.08
N THR A 340 25.34 -11.94 -20.84
CA THR A 340 26.40 -12.89 -20.53
C THR A 340 25.97 -14.33 -20.80
N GLN A 341 24.74 -14.70 -20.43
CA GLN A 341 24.16 -16.03 -20.72
C GLN A 341 23.96 -16.27 -22.22
N CYS A 342 23.75 -15.22 -23.02
CA CYS A 342 23.76 -15.31 -24.48
C CYS A 342 25.16 -15.48 -25.10
N GLY A 343 26.22 -15.58 -24.29
CA GLY A 343 27.61 -15.70 -24.76
C GLY A 343 28.24 -14.39 -25.21
N LEU A 344 27.64 -13.24 -24.85
CA LEU A 344 28.06 -11.90 -25.26
C LEU A 344 28.53 -11.04 -24.07
N GLY A 345 29.11 -11.67 -23.04
CA GLY A 345 29.52 -11.00 -21.79
C GLY A 345 30.44 -9.79 -21.99
N ASP A 346 31.33 -9.85 -22.99
CA ASP A 346 32.23 -8.73 -23.35
C ASP A 346 31.47 -7.45 -23.77
N LEU A 347 30.21 -7.59 -24.17
CA LEU A 347 29.34 -6.49 -24.59
C LEU A 347 28.46 -5.92 -23.46
N SER A 348 28.59 -6.43 -22.24
CA SER A 348 27.80 -5.97 -21.08
C SER A 348 27.92 -4.46 -20.80
N HIS A 349 29.05 -3.85 -21.15
CA HIS A 349 29.28 -2.40 -21.04
C HIS A 349 28.39 -1.55 -21.99
N LEU A 350 27.75 -2.16 -22.98
CA LEU A 350 26.81 -1.50 -23.89
C LEU A 350 25.39 -1.38 -23.31
N ILE A 351 25.12 -2.03 -22.17
CA ILE A 351 23.85 -1.93 -21.47
C ILE A 351 23.89 -0.70 -20.59
N GLN A 352 23.12 0.31 -20.94
CA GLN A 352 23.23 1.65 -20.36
C GLN A 352 21.87 2.25 -20.03
N LYS A 353 21.78 2.91 -18.87
CA LYS A 353 20.70 3.84 -18.54
C LYS A 353 20.76 5.02 -19.51
N ILE A 354 19.60 5.43 -20.01
CA ILE A 354 19.47 6.63 -20.81
C ILE A 354 19.22 7.82 -19.88
N PRO A 355 19.98 8.93 -20.02
CA PRO A 355 19.72 10.12 -19.25
C PRO A 355 18.31 10.66 -19.51
N THR A 356 17.53 10.86 -18.44
CA THR A 356 16.14 11.35 -18.49
C THR A 356 15.99 12.65 -19.29
N ALA A 357 16.99 13.53 -19.23
CA ALA A 357 17.02 14.81 -19.95
C ALA A 357 16.98 14.66 -21.48
N LEU A 358 17.33 13.49 -22.04
CA LEU A 358 17.24 13.24 -23.48
C LEU A 358 15.81 12.96 -23.95
N GLY A 359 14.91 12.56 -23.04
CA GLY A 359 13.50 12.36 -23.35
C GLY A 359 13.28 11.40 -24.54
N VAL A 360 13.95 10.24 -24.54
CA VAL A 360 13.85 9.28 -25.68
C VAL A 360 12.69 8.29 -25.56
N GLY A 361 11.98 8.28 -24.41
CA GLY A 361 10.80 7.44 -24.18
C GLY A 361 11.11 5.97 -23.83
N TYR A 362 12.31 5.70 -23.31
CA TYR A 362 12.71 4.44 -22.68
C TYR A 362 13.89 4.70 -21.72
N ASP A 363 14.04 3.85 -20.70
CA ASP A 363 15.03 4.04 -19.64
C ASP A 363 16.36 3.36 -19.92
N ILE A 364 16.35 2.22 -20.61
CA ILE A 364 17.55 1.38 -20.80
C ILE A 364 17.73 1.02 -22.28
N GLN A 365 18.95 1.17 -22.78
CA GLN A 365 19.39 0.54 -24.02
C GLN A 365 20.15 -0.75 -23.70
N SER A 366 19.72 -1.84 -24.31
CA SER A 366 20.31 -3.19 -24.21
C SER A 366 20.49 -3.79 -25.62
N LEU A 367 20.77 -5.09 -25.69
CA LEU A 367 20.94 -5.86 -26.93
C LEU A 367 19.95 -7.02 -26.97
N GLU A 368 19.58 -7.54 -28.14
CA GLU A 368 18.72 -8.72 -28.23
C GLU A 368 19.41 -9.99 -27.70
N GLY A 369 20.74 -10.02 -27.70
CA GLY A 369 21.52 -11.22 -27.33
C GLY A 369 21.95 -12.05 -28.54
N THR A 370 21.82 -11.48 -29.74
CA THR A 370 22.22 -12.08 -31.01
C THR A 370 23.56 -11.49 -31.51
N PRO A 371 24.37 -12.24 -32.29
CA PRO A 371 25.69 -11.78 -32.76
C PRO A 371 25.68 -10.51 -33.63
N ASP A 372 24.54 -10.21 -34.25
CA ASP A 372 24.30 -9.02 -35.08
C ASP A 372 24.10 -7.74 -34.26
N ARG A 373 24.13 -7.83 -32.92
CA ARG A 373 24.10 -6.68 -31.99
C ARG A 373 22.88 -5.80 -32.17
N ILE A 374 21.74 -6.40 -32.53
CA ILE A 374 20.46 -5.69 -32.58
C ILE A 374 20.19 -5.09 -31.20
N LYS A 375 19.79 -3.83 -31.19
CA LYS A 375 19.45 -3.10 -29.97
C LYS A 375 18.07 -3.44 -29.47
N ARG A 376 17.96 -3.48 -28.16
CA ARG A 376 16.73 -3.57 -27.37
C ARG A 376 16.55 -2.27 -26.59
N TYR A 377 15.34 -1.74 -26.55
CA TYR A 377 15.00 -0.51 -25.81
C TYR A 377 13.95 -0.84 -24.76
N ILE A 378 14.24 -0.54 -23.50
CA ILE A 378 13.48 -1.03 -22.35
C ILE A 378 12.97 0.14 -21.53
N GLU A 379 11.67 0.17 -21.33
CA GLU A 379 10.98 0.99 -20.33
C GLU A 379 10.74 0.18 -19.06
N VAL A 380 11.12 0.70 -17.90
CA VAL A 380 11.06 0.00 -16.61
C VAL A 380 9.91 0.55 -15.78
N LYS A 381 9.05 -0.35 -15.28
CA LYS A 381 7.94 0.01 -14.40
C LYS A 381 8.00 -0.84 -13.13
N THR A 382 8.34 -0.21 -12.02
CA THR A 382 8.59 -0.93 -10.75
C THR A 382 7.43 -0.77 -9.77
N THR A 383 7.11 -1.82 -9.02
CA THR A 383 6.15 -1.78 -7.91
C THR A 383 6.66 -2.56 -6.73
N ILE A 384 6.41 -2.02 -5.54
CA ILE A 384 6.74 -2.64 -4.27
C ILE A 384 5.45 -2.93 -3.50
N SER A 385 5.37 -4.14 -2.98
CA SER A 385 4.27 -4.63 -2.16
C SER A 385 4.76 -5.60 -1.10
N GLN A 386 3.95 -5.91 -0.10
CA GLN A 386 4.28 -6.99 0.84
C GLN A 386 3.98 -8.35 0.21
N ASN A 387 2.80 -8.51 -0.40
CA ASN A 387 2.41 -9.75 -1.05
C ASN A 387 2.56 -9.68 -2.57
N ARG A 388 2.49 -10.85 -3.21
CA ARG A 388 2.44 -10.93 -4.67
C ARG A 388 1.17 -10.25 -5.20
N LEU A 389 1.34 -9.41 -6.22
CA LEU A 389 0.23 -8.76 -6.91
C LEU A 389 -0.33 -9.64 -8.01
N ASN A 390 -1.66 -9.60 -8.17
CA ASN A 390 -2.37 -10.28 -9.26
C ASN A 390 -2.69 -9.34 -10.44
N PHE A 391 -2.16 -8.12 -10.41
CA PHE A 391 -2.55 -7.05 -11.30
C PHE A 391 -1.40 -6.61 -12.23
N GLY A 392 -1.63 -6.64 -13.55
CA GLY A 392 -0.72 -6.12 -14.57
C GLY A 392 -1.23 -4.82 -15.21
N ASN A 393 -0.97 -3.66 -14.60
CA ASN A 393 -1.12 -2.33 -15.22
C ASN A 393 0.22 -1.61 -15.24
N PHE A 394 0.33 -0.70 -16.20
CA PHE A 394 1.27 0.40 -16.12
C PHE A 394 0.79 1.56 -17.00
N HIS A 395 1.24 2.75 -16.64
CA HIS A 395 1.11 3.95 -17.45
C HIS A 395 2.30 4.08 -18.40
N LEU A 396 2.06 4.45 -19.65
CA LEU A 396 3.08 4.98 -20.55
C LEU A 396 2.78 6.44 -20.87
N THR A 397 3.79 7.30 -20.75
CA THR A 397 3.69 8.69 -21.19
C THR A 397 3.50 8.78 -22.72
N PRO A 398 3.12 9.94 -23.29
CA PRO A 398 2.97 10.07 -24.74
C PRO A 398 4.26 9.74 -25.47
N ASN A 399 5.39 10.12 -24.87
CA ASN A 399 6.70 9.91 -25.43
C ASN A 399 7.07 8.42 -25.40
N GLU A 400 6.85 7.75 -24.27
CA GLU A 400 7.04 6.30 -24.16
C GLU A 400 6.18 5.53 -25.17
N TRP A 401 4.90 5.90 -25.29
CA TRP A 401 4.01 5.28 -26.27
C TRP A 401 4.46 5.55 -27.71
N ASN A 402 4.82 6.80 -28.05
CA ASN A 402 5.31 7.14 -29.37
C ASN A 402 6.59 6.36 -29.71
N SER A 403 7.52 6.24 -28.76
CA SER A 403 8.72 5.43 -28.89
C SER A 403 8.39 3.96 -29.08
N ALA A 404 7.45 3.41 -28.31
CA ALA A 404 6.96 2.04 -28.51
C ALA A 404 6.40 1.82 -29.92
N THR A 405 5.60 2.76 -30.43
CA THR A 405 5.02 2.64 -31.78
C THR A 405 6.03 2.78 -32.92
N THR A 406 7.15 3.48 -32.66
CA THR A 406 8.23 3.69 -33.61
C THR A 406 9.23 2.52 -33.61
N LEU A 407 9.58 2.03 -32.42
CA LEU A 407 10.61 1.02 -32.21
C LEU A 407 10.08 -0.42 -32.31
N ARG A 408 8.77 -0.63 -32.13
CA ARG A 408 8.04 -1.89 -32.41
C ARG A 408 8.62 -3.08 -31.65
N ASP A 409 9.05 -4.11 -32.37
CA ASP A 409 9.64 -5.35 -31.88
C ASP A 409 10.95 -5.12 -31.10
N ARG A 410 11.57 -3.94 -31.21
CA ARG A 410 12.73 -3.56 -30.40
C ARG A 410 12.37 -2.84 -29.10
N TYR A 411 11.10 -2.51 -28.88
CA TYR A 411 10.63 -1.85 -27.66
C TYR A 411 10.04 -2.85 -26.68
N TYR A 412 10.48 -2.74 -25.44
CA TYR A 412 10.07 -3.61 -24.36
C TYR A 412 9.62 -2.79 -23.16
N VAL A 413 8.60 -3.29 -22.46
CA VAL A 413 8.26 -2.83 -21.12
C VAL A 413 8.62 -3.94 -20.14
N TYR A 414 9.48 -3.62 -19.17
CA TYR A 414 9.89 -4.49 -18.09
C TYR A 414 9.13 -4.07 -16.84
N ARG A 415 8.08 -4.83 -16.50
CA ARG A 415 7.31 -4.61 -15.28
C ARG A 415 7.96 -5.40 -14.14
N LEU A 416 8.71 -4.70 -13.30
CA LEU A 416 9.40 -5.27 -12.15
C LEU A 416 8.48 -5.24 -10.92
N MET A 417 8.15 -6.41 -10.39
CA MET A 417 7.40 -6.56 -9.14
C MET A 417 8.34 -7.08 -8.06
N ILE A 418 8.48 -6.31 -6.99
CA ILE A 418 9.28 -6.66 -5.81
C ILE A 418 8.30 -6.85 -4.66
N SER A 419 8.11 -8.08 -4.23
CA SER A 419 7.44 -8.41 -2.98
C SER A 419 8.47 -8.87 -1.95
N LYS A 420 7.98 -9.27 -0.77
CA LYS A 420 8.78 -10.07 0.16
C LYS A 420 9.19 -11.36 -0.56
N ASP A 421 8.30 -12.31 -0.81
CA ASP A 421 8.79 -13.64 -1.22
C ASP A 421 9.27 -13.76 -2.68
N GLU A 422 9.03 -12.76 -3.55
CA GLU A 422 9.27 -12.87 -5.00
C GLU A 422 9.80 -11.58 -5.63
N ARG A 423 10.74 -11.72 -6.57
CA ARG A 423 11.28 -10.63 -7.39
C ARG A 423 11.14 -11.03 -8.85
N THR A 424 10.14 -10.48 -9.51
CA THR A 424 9.69 -10.99 -10.81
C THR A 424 9.61 -9.89 -11.85
N LEU A 425 10.14 -10.19 -13.03
CA LEU A 425 10.00 -9.40 -14.24
C LEU A 425 8.92 -9.98 -15.15
N TYR A 426 7.98 -9.13 -15.53
CA TYR A 426 7.02 -9.39 -16.59
C TYR A 426 7.41 -8.55 -17.81
N ILE A 427 7.78 -9.23 -18.89
CA ILE A 427 8.35 -8.61 -20.09
C ILE A 427 7.31 -8.58 -21.19
N LEU A 428 6.96 -7.38 -21.64
CA LEU A 428 6.09 -7.14 -22.78
C LEU A 428 6.93 -6.61 -23.95
N GLN A 429 6.91 -7.31 -25.09
CA GLN A 429 7.54 -6.86 -26.33
C GLN A 429 6.47 -6.29 -27.26
N ASP A 430 6.76 -5.14 -27.89
CA ASP A 430 5.86 -4.46 -28.84
C ASP A 430 4.42 -4.31 -28.27
N PRO A 431 4.23 -3.46 -27.25
CA PRO A 431 2.93 -3.28 -26.63
C PRO A 431 1.86 -2.80 -27.63
N GLU A 432 2.22 -2.07 -28.69
CA GLU A 432 1.26 -1.68 -29.73
C GLU A 432 0.75 -2.87 -30.54
N SER A 433 1.64 -3.80 -30.92
CA SER A 433 1.25 -5.03 -31.61
C SER A 433 0.41 -5.93 -30.71
N LEU A 434 0.77 -6.07 -29.42
CA LEU A 434 -0.03 -6.80 -28.44
C LEU A 434 -1.44 -6.21 -28.31
N TYR A 435 -1.56 -4.88 -28.30
CA TYR A 435 -2.86 -4.20 -28.26
C TYR A 435 -3.67 -4.46 -29.54
N LYS A 436 -3.06 -4.31 -30.72
CA LYS A 436 -3.73 -4.59 -32.01
C LYS A 436 -4.19 -6.04 -32.15
N GLN A 437 -3.52 -6.97 -31.47
CA GLN A 437 -3.88 -8.39 -31.41
C GLN A 437 -4.92 -8.70 -30.32
N ASN A 438 -5.44 -7.69 -29.60
CA ASN A 438 -6.34 -7.84 -28.45
C ASN A 438 -5.77 -8.72 -27.32
N LYS A 439 -4.44 -8.78 -27.19
CA LYS A 439 -3.77 -9.51 -26.08
C LYS A 439 -3.65 -8.67 -24.81
N ILE A 440 -3.66 -7.34 -24.97
CA ILE A 440 -3.67 -6.37 -23.87
C ILE A 440 -4.75 -5.33 -24.15
N SER A 441 -5.17 -4.61 -23.10
CA SER A 441 -6.10 -3.49 -23.19
C SER A 441 -5.35 -2.17 -23.08
N MET A 442 -5.77 -1.17 -23.85
CA MET A 442 -5.23 0.18 -23.81
C MET A 442 -6.36 1.19 -23.66
N SER A 443 -6.20 2.16 -22.76
CA SER A 443 -7.10 3.33 -22.66
C SER A 443 -6.30 4.63 -22.64
N LEU A 444 -6.86 5.69 -23.23
CA LEU A 444 -6.25 7.02 -23.17
C LEU A 444 -6.31 7.56 -21.74
N SER A 445 -5.19 8.07 -21.25
CA SER A 445 -5.11 8.73 -19.95
C SER A 445 -5.46 10.21 -20.07
N HIS A 446 -6.16 10.76 -19.06
CA HIS A 446 -6.45 12.20 -18.97
C HIS A 446 -5.19 13.07 -18.83
N LYS A 447 -4.04 12.48 -18.47
CA LYS A 447 -2.76 13.17 -18.32
C LYS A 447 -1.94 13.24 -19.62
N SER A 448 -2.54 12.96 -20.78
CA SER A 448 -1.84 12.75 -22.06
C SER A 448 -0.89 11.56 -21.93
N GLY A 449 -1.32 10.37 -22.31
CA GLY A 449 -0.55 9.11 -22.24
C GLY A 449 -1.47 7.92 -22.46
N VAL A 450 -0.96 6.70 -22.32
CA VAL A 450 -1.76 5.48 -22.41
C VAL A 450 -1.64 4.63 -21.16
N GLU A 451 -2.75 4.04 -20.76
CA GLU A 451 -2.81 3.05 -19.68
C GLU A 451 -2.91 1.67 -20.31
N ILE A 452 -2.01 0.79 -19.93
CA ILE A 452 -1.99 -0.59 -20.42
C ILE A 452 -2.42 -1.52 -19.28
N SER A 453 -3.32 -2.45 -19.60
CA SER A 453 -3.68 -3.57 -18.74
C SER A 453 -3.43 -4.88 -19.47
N PHE A 454 -2.77 -5.84 -18.82
CA PHE A 454 -2.36 -7.09 -19.45
C PHE A 454 -2.57 -8.30 -18.53
N PRO A 455 -3.00 -9.45 -19.07
CA PRO A 455 -2.98 -10.72 -18.34
C PRO A 455 -1.55 -11.30 -18.34
N GLU A 456 -1.22 -12.18 -17.38
CA GLU A 456 0.10 -12.85 -17.34
C GLU A 456 0.41 -13.60 -18.65
N THR A 457 -0.60 -14.11 -19.37
CA THR A 457 -0.43 -14.80 -20.66
C THR A 457 0.06 -13.90 -21.81
N ALA A 458 0.01 -12.58 -21.65
CA ALA A 458 0.44 -11.62 -22.67
C ALA A 458 1.92 -11.21 -22.53
N CYS A 459 2.64 -11.76 -21.55
CA CYS A 459 4.01 -11.39 -21.23
C CYS A 459 4.89 -12.61 -20.92
N THR A 460 6.20 -12.43 -20.98
CA THR A 460 7.16 -13.42 -20.49
C THR A 460 7.46 -13.15 -19.03
N LYS A 461 7.20 -14.13 -18.16
CA LYS A 461 7.52 -14.06 -16.73
C LYS A 461 8.90 -14.67 -16.47
N THR A 462 9.78 -13.93 -15.81
CA THR A 462 11.10 -14.44 -15.36
C THR A 462 11.43 -13.93 -13.96
N ALA A 463 12.20 -14.70 -13.19
CA ALA A 463 12.82 -14.21 -11.98
C ALA A 463 13.86 -13.13 -12.31
N LEU A 464 14.01 -12.14 -11.43
CA LEU A 464 15.10 -11.17 -11.50
C LEU A 464 16.44 -11.91 -11.35
N MET A 465 17.44 -11.54 -12.17
CA MET A 465 18.77 -12.15 -12.16
C MET A 465 19.77 -11.06 -11.80
N LEU A 466 20.70 -11.33 -10.89
CA LEU A 466 21.63 -10.32 -10.37
C LEU A 466 23.04 -10.86 -10.31
#